data_AF-A0A2W5TD91-F1
#
_entry.id   AF-A0A2W5TD91-F1
#
_cell.length_a   1.000
_cell.length_b   1.000
_cell.length_c   1.000
_cell.angle_alpha   90.00
_cell.angle_beta   90.00
_cell.angle_gamma   90.00
#
_symmetry.space_group_name_H-M   'P 1'
#
loop_
_entity.id
_entity.type
_entity.pdbx_description
1 polymer ?
#
loop_
_entity_poly.entity_id
_entity_poly.type
_entity_poly.pdbx_seq_one_letter_code
_entity_poly.pdbx_strand_id
1 'polypeptide(L)'
;MTFDLDGKKVGEATKVPNGGLDGLVLLGDEVLVSSWGEKAVFRGRVGGEFKKVFGELEAPADLGFDSKRNRLLVPRFQEHRVEAWDVK
;
A
#
# COMPACT_ATOMS: atom_id res chain seq x y z
N MET A 1 9.84 -13.75 1.37
CA MET A 1 10.47 -14.04 2.67
C MET A 1 10.19 -12.94 3.68
N THR A 2 10.04 -13.30 4.95
CA THR A 2 9.97 -12.38 6.10
C THR A 2 11.19 -12.57 6.99
N PHE A 3 11.51 -11.52 7.75
CA PHE A 3 12.65 -11.49 8.64
C PHE A 3 12.23 -11.02 10.04
N ASP A 4 12.92 -11.50 11.07
CA ASP A 4 12.85 -10.87 12.39
C ASP A 4 13.72 -9.58 12.43
N LEU A 5 13.75 -8.93 13.59
CA LEU A 5 14.51 -7.69 13.77
C LEU A 5 16.03 -7.89 13.70
N ASP A 6 16.52 -9.12 13.85
CA ASP A 6 17.93 -9.49 13.69
C ASP A 6 18.27 -9.86 12.23
N GLY A 7 17.30 -9.77 11.32
CA GLY A 7 17.46 -10.07 9.90
C GLY A 7 17.48 -11.57 9.59
N LYS A 8 17.12 -12.43 10.55
CA LYS A 8 17.01 -13.88 10.31
C LYS A 8 15.71 -14.17 9.59
N LYS A 9 15.77 -15.02 8.56
CA LYS A 9 14.58 -15.48 7.83
C LYS A 9 13.66 -16.25 8.78
N VAL A 10 12.40 -15.82 8.88
CA VAL A 10 11.36 -16.46 9.73
C VAL A 10 10.16 -16.99 8.96
N GLY A 11 10.09 -16.75 7.64
CA GLY A 11 8.98 -17.26 6.84
C GLY A 11 8.93 -16.72 5.42
N GLU A 12 7.75 -16.80 4.82
CA GLU A 12 7.46 -16.28 3.49
C GLU A 12 6.64 -15.00 3.53
N ALA A 13 6.87 -14.14 2.53
CA ALA A 13 6.15 -12.86 2.45
C ALA A 13 4.75 -13.09 1.91
N THR A 14 3.79 -12.27 2.36
CA THR A 14 2.45 -12.27 1.79
C THR A 14 2.51 -11.80 0.34
N LYS A 15 1.80 -12.50 -0.55
CA LYS A 15 1.68 -12.09 -1.94
C LYS A 15 0.63 -11.00 -2.06
N VAL A 16 1.01 -9.88 -2.63
CA VAL A 16 0.13 -8.80 -3.06
C VAL A 16 0.15 -8.80 -4.59
N PRO A 17 -0.95 -8.45 -5.29
CA PRO A 17 -0.94 -8.33 -6.74
C PRO A 17 0.26 -7.52 -7.24
N ASN A 18 1.02 -8.10 -8.16
CA ASN A 18 2.33 -7.61 -8.63
C ASN A 18 2.21 -6.28 -9.39
N GLY A 19 3.35 -5.70 -9.77
CA GLY A 19 3.41 -4.51 -10.63
C GLY A 19 4.44 -3.46 -10.24
N GLY A 20 5.39 -3.76 -9.35
CA GLY A 20 6.23 -2.73 -8.73
C GLY A 20 5.48 -2.13 -7.54
N LEU A 21 5.44 -2.92 -6.47
CA LEU A 21 4.95 -2.47 -5.17
C LEU A 21 5.93 -1.42 -4.62
N ASP A 22 5.39 -0.37 -4.01
CA ASP A 22 6.19 0.78 -3.56
C ASP A 22 5.88 1.11 -2.09
N GLY A 23 4.85 1.93 -1.85
CA GLY A 23 4.42 2.36 -0.53
C GLY A 23 3.56 1.37 0.22
N LEU A 24 3.65 1.40 1.55
CA LEU A 24 2.72 0.68 2.43
C LEU A 24 2.40 1.50 3.68
N VAL A 25 1.14 1.42 4.14
CA VAL A 25 0.71 1.95 5.45
C VAL A 25 -0.16 0.96 6.18
N LEU A 26 -0.07 0.97 7.51
CA LEU A 26 -0.94 0.18 8.39
C LEU A 26 -2.24 0.94 8.68
N LEU A 27 -3.36 0.20 8.65
CA LEU A 27 -4.69 0.65 9.03
C LEU A 27 -5.30 -0.38 10.00
N GLY A 28 -4.98 -0.25 11.28
CA GLY A 28 -5.35 -1.26 12.28
C GLY A 28 -4.59 -2.57 12.03
N ASP A 29 -5.33 -3.66 11.79
CA ASP A 29 -4.79 -4.99 11.44
C ASP A 29 -4.65 -5.22 9.92
N GLU A 30 -5.02 -4.23 9.12
CA GLU A 30 -4.92 -4.26 7.66
C GLU A 30 -3.76 -3.38 7.16
N VAL A 31 -3.35 -3.64 5.92
CA VAL A 31 -2.29 -2.93 5.20
C VAL A 31 -2.87 -2.38 3.91
N LEU A 32 -2.53 -1.14 3.59
CA LEU A 32 -2.70 -0.56 2.26
C LEU A 32 -1.35 -0.57 1.54
N VAL A 33 -1.31 -1.00 0.28
CA VAL A 33 -0.09 -1.10 -0.53
C VAL A 33 -0.33 -0.50 -1.91
N SER A 34 0.56 0.38 -2.38
CA SER A 34 0.50 0.93 -3.74
C SER A 34 1.20 0.00 -4.75
N SER A 35 0.72 0.02 -5.99
CA SER A 35 1.32 -0.72 -7.11
C SER A 35 1.32 0.13 -8.37
N TRP A 36 2.51 0.31 -8.95
CA TRP A 36 2.68 1.06 -10.20
C TRP A 36 2.01 0.38 -11.39
N GLY A 37 2.27 -0.91 -11.56
CA GLY A 37 1.80 -1.71 -12.69
C GLY A 37 0.30 -1.93 -12.69
N GLU A 38 -0.31 -1.95 -11.50
CA GLU A 38 -1.76 -2.05 -11.34
C GLU A 38 -2.48 -0.70 -11.26
N LYS A 39 -1.70 0.39 -11.20
CA LYS A 39 -2.18 1.78 -11.09
C LYS A 39 -3.21 1.93 -9.97
N ALA A 40 -2.88 1.38 -8.80
CA ALA A 40 -3.85 1.11 -7.75
C ALA A 40 -3.25 1.07 -6.35
N VAL A 41 -4.14 1.12 -5.35
CA VAL A 41 -3.87 0.76 -3.97
C VAL A 41 -4.70 -0.47 -3.61
N PHE A 42 -4.06 -1.45 -2.98
CA PHE A 42 -4.67 -2.67 -2.48
C PHE A 42 -4.79 -2.64 -0.95
N ARG A 43 -5.85 -3.22 -0.40
CA ARG A 43 -6.10 -3.38 1.04
C ARG A 43 -6.20 -4.86 1.39
N GLY A 44 -5.57 -5.29 2.47
CA GLY A 44 -5.65 -6.67 2.94
C GLY A 44 -4.93 -6.89 4.26
N ARG A 45 -5.07 -8.09 4.82
CA ARG A 45 -4.30 -8.53 6.00
C ARG A 45 -3.05 -9.27 5.54
N VAL A 46 -1.97 -9.18 6.32
CA VAL A 46 -0.80 -10.05 6.14
C VAL A 46 -1.25 -11.51 6.24
N GLY A 47 -0.87 -12.33 5.27
CA GLY A 47 -1.29 -13.73 5.10
C GLY A 47 -2.66 -13.91 4.42
N GLY A 48 -3.41 -12.84 4.19
CA GLY A 48 -4.72 -12.86 3.56
C GLY A 48 -4.72 -12.41 2.09
N GLU A 49 -5.92 -12.28 1.54
CA GLU A 49 -6.15 -11.72 0.21
C GLU A 49 -6.07 -10.19 0.25
N PHE A 50 -5.53 -9.61 -0.82
CA PHE A 50 -5.48 -8.16 -1.05
C PHE A 50 -6.44 -7.76 -2.17
N LYS A 51 -7.30 -6.78 -1.91
CA LYS A 51 -8.31 -6.27 -2.84
C LYS A 51 -8.01 -4.85 -3.26
N LYS A 52 -8.24 -4.53 -4.54
CA LYS A 52 -8.10 -3.16 -5.07
C LYS A 52 -9.16 -2.27 -4.40
N VAL A 53 -8.72 -1.18 -3.76
CA VAL A 53 -9.61 -0.21 -3.08
C VAL A 53 -9.56 1.18 -3.71
N PHE A 54 -8.47 1.53 -4.36
CA PHE A 54 -8.35 2.73 -5.20
C PHE A 54 -7.70 2.34 -6.53
N GLY A 55 -8.16 2.94 -7.62
CA GLY A 55 -7.68 2.70 -8.99
C GLY A 55 -7.52 4.01 -9.76
N GLU A 56 -7.10 3.91 -11.02
CA GLU A 56 -6.79 5.06 -11.89
C GLU A 56 -5.67 5.95 -11.32
N LEU A 57 -4.75 5.31 -10.58
CA LEU A 57 -3.63 5.95 -9.91
C LEU A 57 -2.36 5.73 -10.72
N GLU A 58 -2.09 6.53 -11.76
CA GLU A 58 -0.80 6.55 -12.48
C GLU A 58 0.43 6.74 -11.57
N ALA A 59 1.39 5.82 -11.57
CA ALA A 59 2.61 5.89 -10.73
C ALA A 59 2.34 6.30 -9.25
N PRO A 60 1.50 5.55 -8.51
CA PRO A 60 1.28 5.79 -7.09
C PRO A 60 2.53 5.32 -6.33
N ALA A 61 3.18 6.23 -5.63
CA ALA A 61 4.42 5.93 -4.92
C ALA A 61 4.16 5.54 -3.46
N ASP A 62 4.94 6.09 -2.53
CA ASP A 62 4.77 5.87 -1.09
C ASP A 62 3.34 6.22 -0.61
N LEU A 63 2.99 5.91 0.63
CA LEU A 63 1.65 6.20 1.18
C LEU A 63 1.77 6.91 2.52
N GLY A 64 0.85 7.83 2.78
CA GLY A 64 0.66 8.44 4.11
C GLY A 64 -0.78 8.26 4.57
N PHE A 65 -1.02 8.09 5.86
CA PHE A 65 -2.38 8.01 6.40
C PHE A 65 -2.65 9.13 7.40
N ASP A 66 -3.63 9.97 7.10
CA ASP A 66 -4.17 10.97 8.02
C ASP A 66 -5.31 10.35 8.84
N SER A 67 -4.97 9.79 10.00
CA SER A 67 -5.92 9.15 10.90
C SER A 67 -6.95 10.10 11.53
N LYS A 68 -6.68 11.41 11.56
CA LYS A 68 -7.61 12.40 12.13
C LYS A 68 -8.76 12.70 11.18
N ARG A 69 -8.50 12.63 9.87
CA ARG A 69 -9.49 12.88 8.81
C ARG A 69 -9.89 11.61 8.05
N ASN A 70 -9.28 10.48 8.39
CA ASN A 70 -9.48 9.19 7.76
C ASN A 70 -9.21 9.22 6.25
N ARG A 71 -8.03 9.72 5.87
CA ARG A 71 -7.62 9.91 4.47
C ARG A 71 -6.30 9.24 4.15
N LEU A 72 -6.24 8.60 2.99
CA LEU A 72 -5.01 8.13 2.39
C LEU A 72 -4.40 9.26 1.55
N LEU A 73 -3.13 9.55 1.79
CA LEU A 73 -2.33 10.49 1.02
C LEU A 73 -1.49 9.68 0.03
N VAL A 74 -1.65 9.96 -1.25
CA VAL A 74 -0.99 9.24 -2.35
C VAL A 74 -0.17 10.25 -3.16
N PRO A 75 1.17 10.26 -3.02
CA PRO A 75 2.06 10.94 -3.95
C PRO A 75 1.95 10.32 -5.34
N ARG A 76 1.81 11.19 -6.33
CA ARG A 76 1.72 10.87 -7.75
C ARG A 76 3.07 11.20 -8.36
N PHE A 77 3.98 10.23 -8.42
CA PHE A 77 5.41 10.49 -8.64
C PHE A 77 5.69 11.25 -9.94
N GLN A 78 5.02 10.86 -11.02
CA GLN A 78 5.17 11.47 -12.34
C GLN A 78 4.39 12.77 -12.50
N GLU A 79 3.44 13.06 -11.61
CA GLU A 79 2.54 14.20 -11.73
C GLU A 79 2.83 15.31 -10.71
N HIS A 80 3.88 15.14 -9.90
CA HIS A 80 4.36 16.12 -8.92
C HIS A 80 3.28 16.66 -7.97
N ARG A 81 2.33 15.82 -7.57
CA ARG A 81 1.26 16.17 -6.63
C ARG A 81 1.02 15.08 -5.59
N VAL A 82 0.34 15.45 -4.51
CA VAL A 82 -0.18 14.51 -3.52
C VAL A 82 -1.69 14.60 -3.54
N GLU A 83 -2.35 13.47 -3.71
CA GLU A 83 -3.81 13.37 -3.67
C GLU A 83 -4.27 12.83 -2.32
N ALA A 84 -5.42 13.31 -1.83
CA ALA A 84 -6.03 12.82 -0.60
C ALA A 84 -7.34 12.10 -0.93
N TRP A 85 -7.44 10.85 -0.51
CA TRP A 85 -8.58 9.96 -0.77
C TRP A 85 -9.23 9.56 0.56
N ASP A 86 -10.53 9.74 0.70
CA ASP A 86 -11.24 9.31 1.92
C ASP A 86 -11.25 7.78 2.00
N VAL A 87 -10.85 7.24 3.15
CA VAL A 87 -10.83 5.79 3.41
C VAL A 87 -12.16 5.43 4.05
N LYS A 88 -13.08 4.83 3.31
CA LYS A 88 -14.34 4.33 3.86
C LYS A 88 -14.17 2.99 4.57
#